data_AF-A0A5M8I9W2-F1
#
_entry.id   AF-A0A5M8I9W2-F1
#
_cell.length_a   1.000
_cell.length_b   1.000
_cell.length_c   1.000
_cell.angle_alpha   90.00
_cell.angle_beta   90.00
_cell.angle_gamma   90.00
#
_symmetry.space_group_name_H-M   'P 1'
#
loop_
_entity.id
_entity.type
_entity.pdbx_description
1 polymer ?
#
loop_
_entity_poly.entity_id
_entity_poly.type
_entity_poly.pdbx_seq_one_letter_code
_entity_poly.pdbx_strand_id
1 'polypeptide(L)'
;MIWRLNSHESLLGHFLIIAALYYSLNTNLTKRKTIWSLLLVGSSLVHAYLLAMVALIWLSDLVGLKIKHRLTIRNAILELIVVFILVCIACWQAGYFTIGNSFASGGYGYFRMNMFSLIDPSGWSYILSDLPESPGDYEGFNYLGLGMIVLSIFAVAIAVDGKVGVSKSIRKYPILLFVLAVLALFSVSCNIGIGMVDYKIHLPKVMIIFANIFRASGRMFWPVFYMLYFVVIFLVVRGHPKKTVMFLLVLALVIQISDTRAGWKGIRDKYMSSPTSTIHNSLTDPFWGLAASKYTKVRIIPPGNAVKLWLPVAAYAGTHGLATDATYLGRVSSSAVIDAQKKASEAITAGKYEHSSLYFLDKGSVRTALLNLNAENDLLALVDDMYVLAPRWKKYALTATPIHEVIMSDILPLIKLGETFSFIRGGTGLDYLGCGWSGPEPWGTWSDGSNACLIFHLPKKTVSSISIQVAPFLSKIHPKQDVELFINDFLVKKITMTANSASVIEVKIPERFRSIGLNDHLLTLGFKFADSVRPKDIGINDDSRRLALGIISCTIY
;
A
#
# COMPACT_ATOMS: atom_id res chain seq x y z
N MET A 1 0.28 13.12 20.57
CA MET A 1 -1.12 13.16 20.05
C MET A 1 -1.19 13.97 18.76
N ILE A 2 -1.00 15.30 18.76
CA ILE A 2 -1.18 16.19 17.58
C ILE A 2 -0.39 15.72 16.34
N TRP A 3 0.83 15.21 16.52
CA TRP A 3 1.64 14.56 15.46
C TRP A 3 0.85 13.59 14.57
N ARG A 4 -0.14 12.88 15.11
CA ARG A 4 -0.92 11.88 14.38
C ARG A 4 -1.88 12.47 13.35
N LEU A 5 -2.19 13.77 13.41
CA LEU A 5 -2.95 14.46 12.36
C LEU A 5 -2.27 14.40 10.99
N ASN A 6 -0.96 14.16 10.92
CA ASN A 6 -0.27 14.11 9.63
C ASN A 6 -0.56 12.85 8.81
N SER A 7 -0.93 11.73 9.45
CA SER A 7 -1.03 10.43 8.75
C SER A 7 -1.95 9.39 9.39
N HIS A 8 -2.41 9.59 10.63
CA HIS A 8 -3.22 8.60 11.37
C HIS A 8 -4.28 9.30 12.25
N GLU A 9 -5.29 9.91 11.64
CA GLU A 9 -6.27 10.76 12.35
C GLU A 9 -7.02 10.04 13.48
N SER A 10 -7.42 8.78 13.27
CA SER A 10 -8.08 7.95 14.30
C SER A 10 -7.23 7.76 15.56
N LEU A 11 -5.90 7.86 15.45
CA LEU A 11 -4.98 7.79 16.59
C LEU A 11 -4.95 9.07 17.42
N LEU A 12 -5.78 10.08 17.14
CA LEU A 12 -6.00 11.19 18.07
C LEU A 12 -6.87 10.81 19.27
N GLY A 13 -7.48 9.62 19.28
CA GLY A 13 -8.34 9.11 20.34
C GLY A 13 -7.68 8.85 21.70
N HIS A 14 -6.57 9.53 22.03
CA HIS A 14 -5.83 9.37 23.29
C HIS A 14 -6.66 9.69 24.54
N PHE A 15 -7.77 10.43 24.41
CA PHE A 15 -8.71 10.63 25.51
C PHE A 15 -9.25 9.32 26.08
N LEU A 16 -9.32 8.25 25.26
CA LEU A 16 -9.70 6.91 25.70
C LEU A 16 -8.67 6.30 26.66
N ILE A 17 -7.37 6.51 26.40
CA ILE A 17 -6.27 6.07 27.27
C ILE A 17 -6.32 6.84 28.58
N ILE A 18 -6.46 8.17 28.50
CA ILE A 18 -6.55 9.05 29.68
C ILE A 18 -7.75 8.66 30.54
N ALA A 19 -8.92 8.41 29.94
CA ALA A 19 -10.10 7.93 30.65
C ALA A 19 -9.85 6.57 31.31
N ALA A 20 -9.22 5.62 30.60
CA ALA A 20 -8.88 4.30 31.15
C ALA A 20 -7.95 4.42 32.38
N LEU A 21 -6.91 5.25 32.30
CA LEU A 21 -5.99 5.50 33.41
C LEU A 21 -6.71 6.18 34.58
N TYR A 22 -7.52 7.21 34.30
CA TYR A 22 -8.33 7.90 35.32
C TYR A 22 -9.23 6.91 36.07
N TYR A 23 -9.94 6.04 35.35
CA TYR A 23 -10.83 5.05 35.95
C TYR A 23 -10.06 3.96 36.71
N SER A 24 -8.92 3.50 36.19
CA SER A 24 -8.07 2.51 36.88
C SER A 24 -7.51 3.05 38.21
N LEU A 25 -7.22 4.35 38.28
CA LEU A 25 -6.73 4.99 39.50
C LEU A 25 -7.85 5.32 40.50
N ASN A 26 -9.08 5.53 40.03
CA ASN A 26 -10.24 5.89 40.86
C ASN A 26 -10.90 4.65 41.49
N THR A 27 -10.82 4.53 42.82
CA THR A 27 -11.34 3.36 43.54
C THR A 27 -12.84 3.37 43.83
N ASN A 28 -13.55 4.48 43.56
CA ASN A 28 -14.94 4.70 43.99
C ASN A 28 -15.90 4.88 42.79
N LEU A 29 -15.74 4.08 41.75
CA LEU A 29 -16.54 4.20 40.54
C LEU A 29 -17.93 3.58 40.67
N THR A 30 -18.96 4.43 40.59
CA THR A 30 -20.34 3.99 40.35
C THR A 30 -20.48 3.52 38.90
N LYS A 31 -21.25 2.45 38.66
CA LYS A 31 -21.47 1.86 37.31
C LYS A 31 -20.20 1.45 36.55
N ARG A 32 -19.14 1.07 37.26
CA ARG A 32 -17.83 0.65 36.73
C ARG A 32 -17.90 -0.28 35.50
N LYS A 33 -18.75 -1.31 35.55
CA LYS A 33 -18.92 -2.29 34.44
C LYS A 33 -19.40 -1.62 33.15
N THR A 34 -20.39 -0.73 33.26
CA THR A 34 -20.94 -0.01 32.11
C THR A 34 -19.90 0.93 31.51
N ILE A 35 -19.17 1.67 32.36
CA ILE A 35 -18.12 2.59 31.93
C ILE A 35 -17.03 1.83 31.15
N TRP A 36 -16.52 0.72 31.68
CA TRP A 36 -15.51 -0.07 30.99
C TRP A 36 -16.02 -0.69 29.69
N SER A 37 -17.27 -1.18 29.68
CA SER A 37 -17.89 -1.72 28.47
C SER A 37 -18.00 -0.66 27.37
N LEU A 38 -18.49 0.54 27.71
CA LEU A 38 -18.57 1.67 26.78
C LEU A 38 -17.20 2.11 26.29
N LEU A 39 -16.20 2.14 27.18
CA LEU A 39 -14.85 2.56 26.82
C LEU A 39 -14.17 1.56 25.87
N LEU A 40 -14.36 0.26 26.10
CA LEU A 40 -13.80 -0.79 25.24
C LEU A 40 -14.50 -0.85 23.88
N VAL A 41 -15.83 -0.78 23.85
CA VAL A 41 -16.60 -0.69 22.60
C VAL A 41 -16.24 0.60 21.84
N GLY A 42 -16.18 1.74 22.53
CA GLY A 42 -15.74 2.99 21.90
C GLY A 42 -14.31 2.90 21.35
N SER A 43 -13.41 2.27 22.09
CA SER A 43 -12.02 2.08 21.63
C SER A 43 -11.92 1.15 20.43
N SER A 44 -12.75 0.09 20.35
CA SER A 44 -12.77 -0.81 19.20
C SER A 44 -13.30 -0.14 17.93
N LEU A 45 -14.26 0.79 18.06
CA LEU A 45 -14.79 1.55 16.94
C LEU A 45 -13.87 2.69 16.49
N VAL A 46 -12.98 3.18 17.37
CA VAL A 46 -12.00 4.22 17.02
C VAL A 46 -10.73 3.62 16.41
N HIS A 47 -10.04 2.72 17.12
CA HIS A 47 -8.80 2.13 16.63
C HIS A 47 -8.30 0.92 17.43
N ALA A 48 -7.81 -0.12 16.74
CA ALA A 48 -7.31 -1.36 17.36
C ALA A 48 -6.18 -1.17 18.39
N TYR A 49 -5.27 -0.21 18.17
CA TYR A 49 -4.22 0.10 19.15
C TYR A 49 -4.77 0.65 20.46
N LEU A 50 -5.76 1.55 20.38
CA LEU A 50 -6.38 2.14 21.57
C LEU A 50 -7.15 1.06 22.34
N LEU A 51 -7.89 0.20 21.62
CA LEU A 51 -8.56 -0.96 22.20
C LEU A 51 -7.58 -1.84 22.99
N ALA A 52 -6.43 -2.20 22.41
CA ALA A 52 -5.45 -3.05 23.07
C ALA A 52 -4.93 -2.43 24.37
N MET A 53 -4.57 -1.14 24.35
CA MET A 53 -4.08 -0.42 25.53
C MET A 53 -5.16 -0.32 26.61
N VAL A 54 -6.38 0.09 26.23
CA VAL A 54 -7.51 0.22 27.16
C VAL A 54 -7.92 -1.13 27.75
N ALA A 55 -7.92 -2.21 26.95
CA ALA A 55 -8.19 -3.56 27.42
C ALA A 55 -7.18 -4.05 28.45
N LEU A 56 -5.88 -3.79 28.23
CA LEU A 56 -4.85 -4.14 29.20
C LEU A 56 -4.99 -3.35 30.52
N ILE A 57 -5.34 -2.06 30.44
CA ILE A 57 -5.61 -1.25 31.63
C ILE A 57 -6.86 -1.76 32.35
N TRP A 58 -7.95 -2.08 31.64
CA TRP A 58 -9.15 -2.68 32.23
C TRP A 58 -8.88 -4.02 32.91
N LEU A 59 -8.08 -4.90 32.28
CA LEU A 59 -7.66 -6.16 32.87
C LEU A 59 -6.89 -5.93 34.18
N SER A 60 -6.04 -4.90 34.23
CA SER A 60 -5.32 -4.54 35.46
C SER A 60 -6.27 -4.15 36.61
N ASP A 61 -7.36 -3.45 36.29
CA ASP A 61 -8.39 -3.04 37.25
C ASP A 61 -9.23 -4.26 37.71
N LEU A 62 -9.63 -5.13 36.78
CA LEU A 62 -10.37 -6.35 37.08
C LEU A 62 -9.58 -7.30 38.02
N VAL A 63 -8.30 -7.53 37.71
CA VAL A 63 -7.40 -8.35 38.53
C VAL A 63 -7.10 -7.64 39.85
N GLY A 64 -6.90 -6.33 39.85
CA GLY A 64 -6.68 -5.54 41.07
C GLY A 64 -7.84 -5.62 42.06
N LEU A 65 -9.09 -5.59 41.57
CA LEU A 65 -10.30 -5.77 42.40
C LEU A 65 -10.39 -7.18 42.98
N LYS A 66 -10.02 -8.21 42.21
CA LYS A 66 -9.96 -9.60 42.69
C LYS A 66 -8.93 -9.76 43.80
N ILE A 67 -7.70 -9.24 43.62
CA ILE A 67 -6.62 -9.31 44.61
C ILE A 67 -7.01 -8.58 45.91
N LYS A 68 -7.74 -7.47 45.79
CA LYS A 68 -8.26 -6.72 46.94
C LYS A 68 -9.52 -7.35 47.56
N HIS A 69 -9.90 -8.57 47.14
CA HIS A 69 -11.11 -9.29 47.57
C HIS A 69 -12.42 -8.51 47.42
N ARG A 70 -12.48 -7.53 46.51
CA ARG A 70 -13.69 -6.73 46.23
C ARG A 70 -14.62 -7.37 45.19
N LEU A 71 -14.18 -8.45 44.54
CA LEU A 71 -14.89 -9.09 43.44
C LEU A 71 -14.64 -10.61 43.47
N THR A 72 -15.70 -11.41 43.36
CA THR A 72 -15.61 -12.87 43.33
C THR A 72 -15.09 -13.36 41.98
N ILE A 73 -14.41 -14.52 41.95
CA ILE A 73 -13.87 -15.08 40.69
C ILE A 73 -14.96 -15.32 39.64
N ARG A 74 -16.14 -15.78 40.08
CA ARG A 74 -17.31 -15.98 39.22
C ARG A 74 -17.73 -14.66 38.55
N ASN A 75 -17.85 -13.58 39.33
CA ASN A 75 -18.24 -12.28 38.79
C ASN A 75 -17.16 -11.68 37.88
N ALA A 76 -15.88 -11.95 38.16
CA ALA A 76 -14.78 -11.51 37.31
C ALA A 76 -14.81 -12.21 35.94
N ILE A 77 -15.02 -13.53 35.94
CA ILE A 77 -15.14 -14.32 34.71
C ILE A 77 -16.40 -13.92 33.92
N LEU A 78 -17.53 -13.72 34.59
CA LEU A 78 -18.76 -13.26 33.93
C LEU A 78 -18.56 -11.89 33.28
N GLU A 79 -17.92 -10.94 33.97
CA GLU A 79 -17.61 -9.65 33.39
C GLU A 79 -16.66 -9.78 32.19
N LEU A 80 -15.62 -10.61 32.30
CA LEU A 80 -14.68 -10.87 31.22
C LEU A 80 -15.40 -11.37 29.97
N ILE A 81 -16.27 -12.38 30.12
CA ILE A 81 -17.03 -12.99 29.02
C ILE A 81 -17.99 -11.97 28.40
N VAL A 82 -18.78 -11.26 29.21
CA VAL A 82 -19.77 -10.30 28.70
C VAL A 82 -19.08 -9.17 27.94
N VAL A 83 -18.04 -8.58 28.51
CA VAL A 83 -17.28 -7.51 27.86
C VAL A 83 -16.59 -8.01 26.59
N PHE A 84 -16.02 -9.22 26.61
CA PHE A 84 -15.41 -9.82 25.43
C PHE A 84 -16.42 -10.01 24.30
N ILE A 85 -17.62 -10.54 24.59
CA ILE A 85 -18.69 -10.70 23.60
C ILE A 85 -19.09 -9.34 23.01
N LEU A 86 -19.28 -8.32 23.86
CA LEU A 86 -19.63 -6.96 23.41
C LEU A 86 -18.57 -6.37 22.49
N VAL A 87 -17.29 -6.51 22.83
CA VAL A 87 -16.17 -6.06 21.99
C VAL A 87 -16.11 -6.86 20.69
N CYS A 88 -16.33 -8.17 20.71
CA CYS A 88 -16.37 -9.00 19.50
C CYS A 88 -17.50 -8.58 18.56
N ILE A 89 -18.69 -8.29 19.08
CA ILE A 89 -19.82 -7.77 18.28
C ILE A 89 -19.44 -6.41 17.66
N ALA A 90 -18.85 -5.50 18.44
CA ALA A 90 -18.42 -4.20 17.93
C ALA A 90 -17.32 -4.33 16.86
N CYS A 91 -16.33 -5.19 17.06
CA CYS A 91 -15.28 -5.50 16.08
C CYS A 91 -15.87 -6.12 14.80
N TRP A 92 -16.88 -6.99 14.93
CA TRP A 92 -17.58 -7.58 13.78
C TRP A 92 -18.33 -6.52 12.98
N GLN A 93 -19.08 -5.63 13.65
CA GLN A 93 -19.76 -4.50 13.01
C GLN A 93 -18.78 -3.54 12.33
N ALA A 94 -17.62 -3.31 12.92
CA ALA A 94 -16.55 -2.50 12.34
C ALA A 94 -15.75 -3.22 11.23
N GLY A 95 -16.06 -4.49 10.92
CA GLY A 95 -15.44 -5.23 9.83
C GLY A 95 -14.04 -5.80 10.12
N TYR A 96 -13.62 -5.89 11.39
CA TYR A 96 -12.28 -6.38 11.77
C TYR A 96 -11.96 -7.79 11.24
N PHE A 97 -12.98 -8.62 11.05
CA PHE A 97 -12.83 -10.03 10.64
C PHE A 97 -12.83 -10.25 9.12
N THR A 98 -12.89 -9.18 8.32
CA THR A 98 -12.90 -9.24 6.84
C THR A 98 -11.53 -9.54 6.21
N ILE A 99 -10.44 -9.39 6.97
CA ILE A 99 -9.05 -9.38 6.47
C ILE A 99 -8.47 -10.81 6.27
N GLY A 100 -9.18 -11.86 6.70
CA GLY A 100 -8.70 -13.25 6.58
C GLY A 100 -7.36 -13.47 7.30
N ASN A 101 -6.46 -14.29 6.76
CA ASN A 101 -5.19 -14.67 7.40
C ASN A 101 -4.10 -13.56 7.40
N SER A 102 -4.39 -12.35 6.90
CA SER A 102 -3.40 -11.27 6.74
C SER A 102 -3.31 -10.30 7.94
N PHE A 103 -3.42 -10.81 9.17
CA PHE A 103 -3.40 -9.97 10.39
C PHE A 103 -2.02 -9.35 10.70
N ALA A 104 -0.93 -10.05 10.36
CA ALA A 104 0.43 -9.57 10.58
C ALA A 104 0.97 -8.87 9.33
N SER A 105 1.40 -7.62 9.47
CA SER A 105 2.26 -6.96 8.48
C SER A 105 3.61 -6.74 9.13
N GLY A 106 4.71 -6.96 8.38
CA GLY A 106 6.04 -6.60 8.86
C GLY A 106 6.10 -5.17 9.41
N GLY A 107 6.97 -4.96 10.41
CA GLY A 107 7.23 -3.65 10.98
C GLY A 107 7.64 -3.66 12.45
N TYR A 108 7.38 -4.76 13.19
CA TYR A 108 7.88 -4.90 14.56
C TYR A 108 9.41 -4.87 14.57
N GLY A 109 10.00 -4.00 15.39
CA GLY A 109 11.44 -3.73 15.45
C GLY A 109 11.92 -2.63 14.49
N TYR A 110 11.10 -2.24 13.51
CA TYR A 110 11.35 -1.08 12.65
C TYR A 110 10.59 0.15 13.17
N PHE A 111 9.29 0.02 13.44
CA PHE A 111 8.43 1.08 13.97
C PHE A 111 8.39 1.08 15.50
N ARG A 112 9.56 1.24 16.11
CA ARG A 112 9.80 1.13 17.56
C ARG A 112 9.78 2.48 18.25
N MET A 113 9.95 2.47 19.57
CA MET A 113 10.31 3.66 20.34
C MET A 113 11.82 3.72 20.52
N ASN A 114 12.45 4.81 20.07
CA ASN A 114 13.85 5.11 20.34
C ASN A 114 14.03 5.45 21.83
N MET A 115 15.17 5.12 22.43
CA MET A 115 15.44 5.44 23.84
C MET A 115 15.47 6.95 24.14
N PHE A 116 15.76 7.78 23.14
CA PHE A 116 15.70 9.24 23.29
C PHE A 116 14.30 9.83 23.11
N SER A 117 13.28 9.05 22.75
CA SER A 117 11.95 9.56 22.35
C SER A 117 11.28 10.49 23.37
N LEU A 118 11.63 10.41 24.67
CA LEU A 118 11.06 11.29 25.71
C LEU A 118 11.64 12.71 25.70
N ILE A 119 12.87 12.86 25.21
CA ILE A 119 13.63 14.13 25.22
C ILE A 119 13.89 14.65 23.81
N ASP A 120 13.88 13.77 22.81
CA ASP A 120 14.07 14.09 21.41
C ASP A 120 12.85 14.84 20.87
N PRO A 121 13.00 16.09 20.41
CA PRO A 121 11.88 16.86 19.89
C PRO A 121 11.45 16.44 18.48
N SER A 122 12.28 15.79 17.66
CA SER A 122 11.93 15.46 16.26
C SER A 122 11.34 16.66 15.49
N GLY A 123 11.95 17.85 15.69
CA GLY A 123 11.49 19.13 15.14
C GLY A 123 10.35 19.84 15.89
N TRP A 124 9.89 19.32 17.03
CA TRP A 124 8.84 19.93 17.88
C TRP A 124 9.38 20.88 18.95
N SER A 125 10.60 21.37 18.85
CA SER A 125 11.18 22.32 19.81
C SER A 125 11.93 23.42 19.06
N TYR A 126 11.84 24.65 19.55
CA TYR A 126 12.69 25.74 19.09
C TYR A 126 14.02 25.78 19.84
N ILE A 127 14.06 25.23 21.05
CA ILE A 127 15.21 25.31 21.96
C ILE A 127 16.05 24.04 21.90
N LEU A 128 15.42 22.87 21.95
CA LEU A 128 16.13 21.59 21.85
C LEU A 128 16.38 21.26 20.39
N SER A 129 17.63 20.89 20.09
CA SER A 129 17.98 20.37 18.77
C SER A 129 17.48 18.95 18.59
N ASP A 130 17.16 18.62 17.35
CA ASP A 130 16.75 17.28 16.94
C ASP A 130 17.88 16.27 17.20
N LEU A 131 17.54 15.10 17.75
CA LEU A 131 18.50 14.04 18.00
C LEU A 131 18.51 13.04 16.83
N PRO A 132 19.65 12.41 16.54
CA PRO A 132 19.71 11.41 15.47
C PRO A 132 18.78 10.23 15.76
N GLU A 133 17.87 9.89 14.84
CA GLU A 133 16.97 8.75 14.93
C GLU A 133 17.10 7.80 13.72
N SER A 134 16.75 6.53 13.91
CA SER A 134 16.75 5.55 12.81
C SER A 134 15.44 5.64 12.01
N PRO A 135 15.44 5.33 10.70
CA PRO A 135 14.22 5.31 9.91
C PRO A 135 13.14 4.41 10.54
N GLY A 136 11.93 4.94 10.72
CA GLY A 136 10.82 4.23 11.36
C GLY A 136 10.55 4.63 12.82
N ASP A 137 11.54 5.23 13.51
CA ASP A 137 11.42 5.65 14.91
C ASP A 137 10.35 6.74 15.13
N TYR A 138 9.98 7.48 14.07
CA TYR A 138 8.87 8.43 14.05
C TYR A 138 7.52 7.85 14.53
N GLU A 139 7.33 6.52 14.43
CA GLU A 139 6.15 5.85 14.99
C GLU A 139 6.16 5.78 16.52
N GLY A 140 7.33 5.83 17.13
CA GLY A 140 7.56 5.93 18.57
C GLY A 140 7.76 7.35 19.09
N PHE A 141 7.42 8.38 18.30
CA PHE A 141 7.49 9.78 18.75
C PHE A 141 6.66 10.00 20.03
N ASN A 142 7.37 10.31 21.12
CA ASN A 142 6.85 10.42 22.49
C ASN A 142 7.49 11.59 23.25
N TYR A 143 7.80 12.69 22.57
CA TYR A 143 8.45 13.85 23.17
C TYR A 143 7.62 14.42 24.31
N LEU A 144 8.21 14.55 25.51
CA LEU A 144 7.54 15.13 26.68
C LEU A 144 7.23 16.61 26.44
N GLY A 145 8.04 17.31 25.66
CA GLY A 145 7.99 18.76 25.54
C GLY A 145 8.77 19.47 26.62
N LEU A 146 9.36 20.61 26.26
CA LEU A 146 10.28 21.34 27.13
C LEU A 146 9.64 21.77 28.45
N GLY A 147 8.37 22.18 28.44
CA GLY A 147 7.67 22.59 29.66
C GLY A 147 7.57 21.46 30.68
N MET A 148 7.28 20.24 30.22
CA MET A 148 7.24 19.05 31.07
C MET A 148 8.62 18.57 31.48
N ILE A 149 9.65 18.71 30.62
CA ILE A 149 11.04 18.42 30.99
C ILE A 149 11.48 19.33 32.14
N VAL A 150 11.24 20.64 32.02
CA VAL A 150 11.53 21.62 33.09
C VAL A 150 10.76 21.29 34.36
N LEU A 151 9.46 21.00 34.25
CA LEU A 151 8.64 20.62 35.40
C LEU A 151 9.14 19.33 36.08
N SER A 152 9.69 18.39 35.31
CA SER A 152 10.24 17.13 35.81
C SER A 152 11.45 17.34 36.72
N ILE A 153 12.27 18.38 36.49
CA ILE A 153 13.41 18.71 37.35
C ILE A 153 12.93 19.02 38.79
N PHE A 154 11.87 19.83 38.92
CA PHE A 154 11.26 20.14 40.22
C PHE A 154 10.61 18.89 40.85
N ALA A 155 9.94 18.08 40.04
CA ALA A 155 9.33 16.84 40.51
C ALA A 155 10.37 15.84 41.05
N VAL A 156 11.53 15.70 40.39
CA VAL A 156 12.63 14.83 40.84
C VAL A 156 13.21 15.31 42.17
N ALA A 157 13.39 16.62 42.36
CA ALA A 157 13.86 17.17 43.64
C ALA A 157 12.95 16.77 44.81
N ILE A 158 11.63 16.84 44.62
CA ILE A 158 10.63 16.40 45.59
C ILE A 158 10.62 14.87 45.78
N ALA A 159 10.83 14.11 44.70
CA ALA A 159 10.88 12.66 44.78
C ALA A 159 12.08 12.17 45.61
N VAL A 160 13.25 12.81 45.45
CA VAL A 160 14.47 12.51 46.20
C VAL A 160 14.34 12.86 47.68
N ASP A 161 13.66 13.97 48.00
CA ASP A 161 13.37 14.39 49.38
C ASP A 161 12.44 13.40 50.12
N GLY A 162 11.74 12.51 49.40
CA GLY A 162 10.97 11.39 49.96
C GLY A 162 9.70 11.77 50.72
N LYS A 163 9.49 13.05 51.04
CA LYS A 163 8.38 13.56 51.86
C LYS A 163 6.99 13.27 51.30
N VAL A 164 6.85 13.14 49.98
CA VAL A 164 5.56 12.97 49.29
C VAL A 164 5.11 11.51 49.21
N GLY A 165 5.95 10.53 49.58
CA GLY A 165 5.53 9.12 49.69
C GLY A 165 5.06 8.50 48.37
N VAL A 166 5.59 8.95 47.22
CA VAL A 166 5.20 8.46 45.88
C VAL A 166 5.34 6.95 45.74
N SER A 167 6.42 6.38 46.28
CA SER A 167 6.64 4.93 46.29
C SER A 167 5.48 4.16 46.94
N LYS A 168 4.89 4.68 48.02
CA LYS A 168 3.71 4.08 48.67
C LYS A 168 2.46 4.17 47.78
N SER A 169 2.28 5.31 47.09
CA SER A 169 1.14 5.53 46.19
C SER A 169 1.20 4.63 44.95
N ILE A 170 2.39 4.46 44.37
CA ILE A 170 2.66 3.60 43.22
C ILE A 170 2.41 2.13 43.59
N ARG A 171 2.96 1.67 44.73
CA ARG A 171 2.80 0.28 45.21
C ARG A 171 1.35 -0.15 45.48
N LYS A 172 0.39 0.78 45.53
CA LYS A 172 -1.05 0.48 45.66
C LYS A 172 -1.66 -0.17 44.40
N TYR A 173 -0.98 -0.05 43.26
CA TYR A 173 -1.47 -0.51 41.95
C TYR A 173 -0.45 -1.42 41.23
N PRO A 174 -0.01 -2.54 41.85
CA PRO A 174 1.07 -3.37 41.32
C PRO A 174 0.75 -3.97 39.94
N ILE A 175 -0.52 -4.34 39.70
CA ILE A 175 -0.94 -4.91 38.42
C ILE A 175 -0.94 -3.87 37.31
N LEU A 176 -1.36 -2.63 37.60
CA LEU A 176 -1.28 -1.53 36.63
C LEU A 176 0.18 -1.25 36.25
N LEU A 177 1.09 -1.21 37.24
CA LEU A 177 2.52 -1.03 36.97
C LEU A 177 3.10 -2.16 36.13
N PHE A 178 2.72 -3.41 36.41
CA PHE A 178 3.11 -4.54 35.60
C PHE A 178 2.66 -4.37 34.15
N VAL A 179 1.39 -4.01 33.92
CA VAL A 179 0.86 -3.76 32.57
C VAL A 179 1.60 -2.61 31.87
N LEU A 180 1.87 -1.51 32.57
CA LEU A 180 2.63 -0.38 32.02
C LEU A 180 4.07 -0.79 31.66
N ALA A 181 4.72 -1.61 32.49
CA ALA A 181 6.05 -2.14 32.20
C ALA A 181 6.05 -3.05 30.97
N VAL A 182 5.07 -3.94 30.84
CA VAL A 182 4.93 -4.79 29.64
C VAL A 182 4.71 -3.95 28.38
N LEU A 183 3.87 -2.91 28.45
CA LEU A 183 3.64 -1.99 27.34
C LEU A 183 4.90 -1.22 26.94
N ALA A 184 5.68 -0.73 27.92
CA ALA A 184 6.96 -0.08 27.66
C ALA A 184 8.00 -1.02 27.04
N LEU A 185 8.13 -2.25 27.57
CA LEU A 185 9.04 -3.25 27.02
C LEU A 185 8.65 -3.61 25.58
N PHE A 186 7.35 -3.78 25.33
CA PHE A 186 6.86 -4.03 23.97
C PHE A 186 7.18 -2.86 23.04
N SER A 187 7.07 -1.60 23.49
CA SER A 187 7.30 -0.44 22.63
C SER A 187 8.73 -0.29 22.15
N VAL A 188 9.72 -0.60 23.00
CA VAL A 188 11.14 -0.60 22.62
C VAL A 188 11.44 -1.71 21.60
N SER A 189 10.64 -2.79 21.58
CA SER A 189 10.76 -3.92 20.67
C SER A 189 12.00 -4.80 20.91
N CYS A 190 12.23 -5.79 20.04
CA CYS A 190 13.44 -6.59 20.04
C CYS A 190 14.63 -5.90 19.35
N ASN A 191 14.41 -4.79 18.67
CA ASN A 191 15.47 -3.97 18.10
C ASN A 191 15.55 -2.67 18.90
N ILE A 192 16.45 -2.58 19.87
CA ILE A 192 16.60 -1.42 20.76
C ILE A 192 17.37 -0.33 20.02
N GLY A 193 16.74 0.83 19.82
CA GLY A 193 17.38 2.00 19.20
C GLY A 193 17.85 3.01 20.26
N ILE A 194 19.12 3.39 20.22
CA ILE A 194 19.69 4.49 21.01
C ILE A 194 20.26 5.49 20.02
N GLY A 195 19.46 6.51 19.69
CA GLY A 195 19.74 7.37 18.56
C GLY A 195 19.81 6.56 17.26
N MET A 196 20.91 6.69 16.49
CA MET A 196 21.15 5.88 15.28
C MET A 196 21.75 4.48 15.55
N VAL A 197 22.06 4.15 16.81
CA VAL A 197 22.67 2.86 17.15
C VAL A 197 21.59 1.82 17.45
N ASP A 198 21.64 0.72 16.73
CA ASP A 198 20.67 -0.37 16.80
C ASP A 198 21.25 -1.61 17.48
N TYR A 199 20.56 -2.12 18.50
CA TYR A 199 20.89 -3.39 19.16
C TYR A 199 19.75 -4.40 19.00
N LYS A 200 20.00 -5.47 18.25
CA LYS A 200 18.99 -6.46 17.91
C LYS A 200 19.06 -7.71 18.78
N ILE A 201 17.96 -8.01 19.45
CA ILE A 201 17.70 -9.23 20.21
C ILE A 201 16.95 -10.22 19.30
N HIS A 202 17.47 -11.45 19.24
CA HIS A 202 16.86 -12.50 18.44
C HIS A 202 15.65 -13.10 19.19
N LEU A 203 14.45 -12.93 18.63
CA LEU A 203 13.23 -13.56 19.11
C LEU A 203 12.82 -14.74 18.22
N PRO A 204 12.19 -15.79 18.79
CA PRO A 204 11.56 -16.85 18.02
C PRO A 204 10.56 -16.31 16.99
N LYS A 205 10.51 -16.92 15.80
CA LYS A 205 9.63 -16.49 14.69
C LYS A 205 8.16 -16.37 15.12
N VAL A 206 7.69 -17.28 15.98
CA VAL A 206 6.32 -17.28 16.52
C VAL A 206 6.02 -15.97 17.26
N MET A 207 6.94 -15.50 18.12
CA MET A 207 6.77 -14.24 18.85
C MET A 207 6.73 -13.04 17.91
N ILE A 208 7.56 -13.05 16.86
CA ILE A 208 7.60 -11.98 15.85
C ILE A 208 6.27 -11.92 15.07
N ILE A 209 5.66 -13.06 14.73
CA ILE A 209 4.37 -13.11 14.03
C ILE A 209 3.28 -12.42 14.87
N PHE A 210 3.17 -12.75 16.16
CA PHE A 210 2.20 -12.11 17.05
C PHE A 210 2.52 -10.62 17.29
N ALA A 211 3.79 -10.27 17.45
CA ALA A 211 4.21 -8.89 17.64
C ALA A 211 3.90 -8.01 16.41
N ASN A 212 3.95 -8.57 15.20
CA ASN A 212 3.62 -7.89 13.94
C ASN A 212 2.12 -7.58 13.76
N ILE A 213 1.23 -8.12 14.60
CA ILE A 213 -0.17 -7.64 14.67
C ILE A 213 -0.16 -6.14 15.01
N PHE A 214 0.67 -5.75 15.99
CA PHE A 214 0.94 -4.37 16.37
C PHE A 214 2.31 -3.91 15.86
N ARG A 215 2.47 -3.93 14.52
CA ARG A 215 3.72 -3.59 13.80
C ARG A 215 4.46 -2.36 14.35
N ALA A 216 3.72 -1.28 14.64
CA ALA A 216 4.24 -0.05 15.22
C ALA A 216 4.25 -0.14 16.74
N SER A 217 5.24 -0.85 17.27
CA SER A 217 5.35 -1.11 18.69
C SER A 217 5.54 0.17 19.49
N GLY A 218 6.24 1.18 18.96
CA GLY A 218 6.52 2.45 19.64
C GLY A 218 5.27 3.17 20.17
N ARG A 219 4.12 2.94 19.53
CA ARG A 219 2.81 3.49 19.93
C ARG A 219 2.31 2.92 21.27
N MET A 220 2.74 1.71 21.65
CA MET A 220 2.32 1.07 22.91
C MET A 220 2.82 1.79 24.16
N PHE A 221 3.73 2.76 24.03
CA PHE A 221 4.23 3.55 25.15
C PHE A 221 3.24 4.60 25.66
N TRP A 222 2.20 4.98 24.91
CA TRP A 222 1.34 6.11 25.27
C TRP A 222 0.71 6.07 26.67
N PRO A 223 0.25 4.91 27.19
CA PRO A 223 -0.25 4.84 28.57
C PRO A 223 0.84 5.20 29.59
N VAL A 224 2.08 4.77 29.35
CA VAL A 224 3.23 5.10 30.18
C VAL A 224 3.56 6.59 30.08
N PHE A 225 3.55 7.14 28.86
CA PHE A 225 3.73 8.57 28.61
C PHE A 225 2.76 9.43 29.44
N TYR A 226 1.46 9.11 29.44
CA TYR A 226 0.48 9.83 30.27
C TYR A 226 0.67 9.62 31.76
N MET A 227 1.07 8.42 32.19
CA MET A 227 1.40 8.17 33.59
C MET A 227 2.62 8.97 34.06
N LEU A 228 3.62 9.20 33.20
CA LEU A 228 4.75 10.08 33.52
C LEU A 228 4.26 11.51 33.78
N TYR A 229 3.39 12.04 32.92
CA TYR A 229 2.75 13.34 33.14
C TYR A 229 2.01 13.41 34.48
N PHE A 230 1.20 12.40 34.80
CA PHE A 230 0.48 12.34 36.07
C PHE A 230 1.41 12.30 37.28
N VAL A 231 2.48 11.51 37.23
CA VAL A 231 3.45 11.41 38.33
C VAL A 231 4.19 12.72 38.53
N VAL A 232 4.65 13.37 37.46
CA VAL A 232 5.33 14.68 37.53
C VAL A 232 4.42 15.74 38.15
N ILE A 233 3.19 15.86 37.65
CA ILE A 233 2.21 16.82 38.18
C ILE A 233 1.84 16.48 39.63
N PHE A 234 1.63 15.21 39.95
CA PHE A 234 1.31 14.77 41.31
C PHE A 234 2.42 15.14 42.30
N LEU A 235 3.69 14.90 41.93
CA LEU A 235 4.85 15.26 42.74
C LEU A 235 4.91 16.75 43.02
N VAL A 236 4.77 17.58 41.98
CA VAL A 236 4.80 19.05 42.14
C VAL A 236 3.64 19.54 43.01
N VAL A 237 2.42 19.06 42.75
CA VAL A 237 1.21 19.46 43.50
C VAL A 237 1.31 19.08 44.98
N ARG A 238 1.90 17.93 45.30
CA ARG A 238 2.03 17.45 46.68
C ARG A 238 3.28 17.96 47.40
N GLY A 239 4.33 18.32 46.67
CA GLY A 239 5.61 18.76 47.22
C GLY A 239 5.69 20.26 47.51
N HIS A 240 4.80 21.07 46.96
CA HIS A 240 4.87 22.52 47.02
C HIS A 240 3.56 23.18 47.48
N PRO A 241 3.62 24.39 48.06
CA PRO A 241 2.42 25.14 48.41
C PRO A 241 1.67 25.61 47.14
N LYS A 242 0.36 25.80 47.27
CA LYS A 242 -0.56 26.12 46.17
C LYS A 242 -0.07 27.24 45.24
N LYS A 243 0.52 28.31 45.78
CA LYS A 243 1.03 29.45 44.97
C LYS A 243 2.18 29.02 44.05
N THR A 244 3.15 28.28 44.58
CA THR A 244 4.28 27.75 43.82
C THR A 244 3.83 26.74 42.78
N VAL A 245 2.89 25.85 43.13
CA VAL A 245 2.29 24.89 42.18
C VAL A 245 1.65 25.61 41.00
N MET A 246 0.80 26.61 41.27
CA MET A 246 0.15 27.39 40.22
C MET A 246 1.18 28.08 39.32
N PHE A 247 2.20 28.71 39.91
CA PHE A 247 3.28 29.34 39.16
C PHE A 247 4.03 28.35 38.26
N LEU A 248 4.48 27.22 38.80
CA LEU A 248 5.23 26.20 38.05
C LEU A 248 4.39 25.59 36.92
N LEU A 249 3.10 25.31 37.16
CA LEU A 249 2.22 24.76 36.13
C LEU A 249 1.94 25.76 35.01
N VAL A 250 1.71 27.04 35.34
CA VAL A 250 1.52 28.10 34.34
C VAL A 250 2.80 28.31 33.53
N LEU A 251 3.96 28.37 34.20
CA LEU A 251 5.25 28.50 33.54
C LEU A 251 5.52 27.32 32.60
N ALA A 252 5.33 26.09 33.08
CA ALA A 252 5.49 24.89 32.27
C ALA A 252 4.54 24.89 31.07
N LEU A 253 3.28 25.30 31.24
CA LEU A 253 2.31 25.41 30.14
C LEU A 253 2.73 26.43 29.09
N VAL A 254 3.20 27.61 29.50
CA VAL A 254 3.67 28.67 28.59
C VAL A 254 4.89 28.19 27.81
N ILE A 255 5.88 27.59 28.47
CA ILE A 255 7.05 27.00 27.81
C ILE A 255 6.61 25.90 26.84
N GLN A 256 5.74 24.99 27.28
CA GLN A 256 5.24 23.88 26.46
C GLN A 256 4.57 24.39 25.18
N ILE A 257 3.64 25.33 25.28
CA ILE A 257 2.91 25.86 24.12
C ILE A 257 3.86 26.62 23.19
N SER A 258 4.74 27.45 23.74
CA SER A 258 5.65 28.29 22.97
C SER A 258 6.68 27.47 22.20
N ASP A 259 7.28 26.48 22.86
CA ASP A 259 8.31 25.63 22.29
C ASP A 259 7.74 24.61 21.30
N THR A 260 6.64 23.92 21.68
CA THR A 260 6.03 22.90 20.80
C THR A 260 5.35 23.46 19.56
N ARG A 261 5.14 24.78 19.51
CA ARG A 261 4.63 25.48 18.33
C ARG A 261 5.49 25.23 17.09
N ALA A 262 6.79 24.95 17.27
CA ALA A 262 7.68 24.51 16.20
C ALA A 262 7.08 23.36 15.37
N GLY A 263 6.47 22.37 16.02
CA GLY A 263 5.88 21.20 15.36
C GLY A 263 4.43 21.39 14.93
N TRP A 264 3.56 21.93 15.79
CA TRP A 264 2.11 21.96 15.50
C TRP A 264 1.64 23.17 14.69
N LYS A 265 2.44 24.23 14.52
CA LYS A 265 2.02 25.42 13.73
C LYS A 265 1.71 25.03 12.28
N GLY A 266 2.59 24.30 11.61
CA GLY A 266 2.37 23.87 10.22
C GLY A 266 1.15 22.96 10.07
N ILE A 267 0.91 22.08 11.05
CA ILE A 267 -0.30 21.24 11.11
C ILE A 267 -1.54 22.13 11.22
N ARG A 268 -1.52 23.12 12.11
CA ARG A 268 -2.62 24.07 12.27
C ARG A 268 -2.88 24.84 10.98
N ASP A 269 -1.85 25.40 10.36
CA ASP A 269 -1.99 26.20 9.13
C ASP A 269 -2.58 25.35 7.99
N LYS A 270 -2.22 24.07 7.91
CA LYS A 270 -2.81 23.10 6.97
C LYS A 270 -4.29 22.84 7.24
N TYR A 271 -4.67 22.49 8.48
CA TYR A 271 -6.02 22.03 8.81
C TYR A 271 -7.02 23.14 9.16
N MET A 272 -6.55 24.34 9.53
CA MET A 272 -7.39 25.51 9.77
C MET A 272 -7.52 26.41 8.53
N SER A 273 -7.07 25.92 7.37
CA SER A 273 -7.34 26.55 6.09
C SER A 273 -8.84 26.49 5.77
N SER A 274 -9.34 27.47 5.01
CA SER A 274 -10.75 27.48 4.61
C SER A 274 -11.03 26.23 3.75
N PRO A 275 -11.98 25.36 4.14
CA PRO A 275 -12.24 24.14 3.41
C PRO A 275 -12.66 24.47 1.98
N THR A 276 -11.98 23.88 1.01
CA THR A 276 -12.39 24.00 -0.39
C THR A 276 -13.64 23.14 -0.58
N SER A 277 -14.73 23.73 -1.08
CA SER A 277 -16.00 23.02 -1.32
C SER A 277 -15.94 22.02 -2.46
N THR A 278 -14.86 22.03 -3.24
CA THR A 278 -14.60 21.12 -4.34
C THR A 278 -13.29 20.39 -4.09
N ILE A 279 -13.34 19.06 -4.05
CA ILE A 279 -12.13 18.25 -4.26
C ILE A 279 -11.52 18.77 -5.56
N HIS A 280 -10.24 19.12 -5.56
CA HIS A 280 -9.54 19.54 -6.77
C HIS A 280 -9.55 18.36 -7.73
N ASN A 281 -10.60 18.26 -8.54
CA ASN A 281 -10.86 17.11 -9.38
C ASN A 281 -9.93 17.31 -10.57
N SER A 282 -8.86 16.52 -10.63
CA SER A 282 -8.02 16.46 -11.83
C SER A 282 -8.82 16.05 -13.07
N LEU A 283 -10.04 15.54 -12.86
CA LEU A 283 -10.99 15.09 -13.87
C LEU A 283 -11.87 16.26 -14.33
N THR A 284 -11.41 17.02 -15.32
CA THR A 284 -12.11 18.19 -15.84
C THR A 284 -12.77 17.95 -17.19
N ASP A 285 -12.35 16.92 -17.92
CA ASP A 285 -12.89 16.62 -19.24
C ASP A 285 -14.40 16.26 -19.19
N PRO A 286 -15.24 16.76 -20.14
CA PRO A 286 -16.65 16.39 -20.24
C PRO A 286 -16.91 14.88 -20.32
N PHE A 287 -15.93 14.09 -20.77
CA PHE A 287 -15.94 12.65 -20.77
C PHE A 287 -16.40 12.07 -19.42
N TRP A 288 -15.94 12.62 -18.29
CA TRP A 288 -16.22 12.05 -16.97
C TRP A 288 -17.70 12.09 -16.60
N GLY A 289 -18.40 13.18 -16.89
CA GLY A 289 -19.85 13.27 -16.65
C GLY A 289 -20.65 12.29 -17.52
N LEU A 290 -20.23 12.14 -18.78
CA LEU A 290 -20.86 11.19 -19.71
C LEU A 290 -20.58 9.74 -19.31
N ALA A 291 -19.35 9.44 -18.89
CA ALA A 291 -18.93 8.12 -18.46
C ALA A 291 -19.65 7.70 -17.19
N ALA A 292 -19.80 8.60 -16.23
CA ALA A 292 -20.58 8.36 -15.02
C ALA A 292 -22.06 8.07 -15.29
N SER A 293 -22.63 8.64 -16.36
CA SER A 293 -24.02 8.37 -16.75
C SER A 293 -24.21 6.98 -17.38
N LYS A 294 -23.13 6.41 -17.93
CA LYS A 294 -23.17 5.13 -18.63
C LYS A 294 -22.77 3.95 -17.75
N TYR A 295 -21.70 4.11 -16.97
CA TYR A 295 -21.11 3.03 -16.19
C TYR A 295 -21.56 3.11 -14.74
N THR A 296 -21.74 1.95 -14.11
CA THR A 296 -22.13 1.84 -12.69
C THR A 296 -20.94 1.54 -11.78
N LYS A 297 -19.81 1.16 -12.39
CA LYS A 297 -18.59 0.71 -11.72
C LYS A 297 -17.38 1.38 -12.34
N VAL A 298 -16.37 1.65 -11.51
CA VAL A 298 -15.02 2.00 -11.95
C VAL A 298 -14.03 1.00 -11.38
N ARG A 299 -13.02 0.63 -12.17
CA ARG A 299 -12.05 -0.42 -11.86
C ARG A 299 -10.65 0.10 -12.09
N ILE A 300 -9.71 -0.15 -11.19
CA ILE A 300 -8.29 0.06 -11.48
C ILE A 300 -7.66 -1.26 -11.92
N ILE A 301 -6.84 -1.23 -12.98
CA ILE A 301 -6.04 -2.37 -13.40
C ILE A 301 -4.54 -2.03 -13.36
N PRO A 302 -3.72 -2.85 -12.66
CA PRO A 302 -4.12 -3.93 -11.76
C PRO A 302 -4.77 -3.41 -10.46
N PRO A 303 -5.77 -4.12 -9.90
CA PRO A 303 -6.37 -3.74 -8.62
C PRO A 303 -5.36 -3.93 -7.49
N GLY A 304 -5.46 -3.08 -6.46
CA GLY A 304 -4.58 -3.15 -5.30
C GLY A 304 -4.90 -2.09 -4.25
N ASN A 305 -4.24 -2.19 -3.10
CA ASN A 305 -4.39 -1.24 -2.01
C ASN A 305 -3.50 -0.01 -2.22
N ALA A 306 -4.07 1.19 -2.14
CA ALA A 306 -3.35 2.46 -2.27
C ALA A 306 -2.52 2.59 -3.57
N VAL A 307 -2.99 1.98 -4.67
CA VAL A 307 -2.39 2.11 -6.00
C VAL A 307 -2.35 3.57 -6.43
N LYS A 308 -1.39 4.01 -7.26
CA LYS A 308 -1.15 5.44 -7.58
C LYS A 308 -2.41 6.26 -7.90
N LEU A 309 -3.38 5.66 -8.61
CA LEU A 309 -4.63 6.32 -9.03
C LEU A 309 -5.80 6.16 -8.05
N TRP A 310 -5.58 5.59 -6.85
CA TRP A 310 -6.68 5.25 -5.93
C TRP A 310 -7.50 6.48 -5.54
N LEU A 311 -6.85 7.60 -5.21
CA LEU A 311 -7.51 8.80 -4.69
C LEU A 311 -8.39 9.50 -5.75
N PRO A 312 -7.88 9.88 -6.94
CA PRO A 312 -8.72 10.52 -7.95
C PRO A 312 -9.86 9.62 -8.43
N VAL A 313 -9.61 8.31 -8.59
CA VAL A 313 -10.65 7.37 -9.02
C VAL A 313 -11.70 7.15 -7.93
N ALA A 314 -11.30 7.05 -6.66
CA ALA A 314 -12.24 6.95 -5.54
C ALA A 314 -13.08 8.22 -5.37
N ALA A 315 -12.47 9.40 -5.53
CA ALA A 315 -13.19 10.67 -5.49
C ALA A 315 -14.22 10.79 -6.64
N TYR A 316 -13.83 10.41 -7.86
CA TYR A 316 -14.74 10.34 -9.00
C TYR A 316 -15.89 9.35 -8.77
N ALA A 317 -15.59 8.15 -8.27
CA ALA A 317 -16.60 7.17 -7.94
C ALA A 317 -17.58 7.69 -6.87
N GLY A 318 -17.06 8.28 -5.79
CA GLY A 318 -17.86 8.82 -4.69
C GLY A 318 -18.74 10.00 -5.10
N THR A 319 -18.24 10.88 -5.96
CA THR A 319 -19.01 12.04 -6.48
C THR A 319 -20.16 11.63 -7.40
N HIS A 320 -20.02 10.52 -8.12
CA HIS A 320 -21.03 10.03 -9.06
C HIS A 320 -21.80 8.78 -8.59
N GLY A 321 -21.57 8.32 -7.34
CA GLY A 321 -22.25 7.15 -6.79
C GLY A 321 -21.88 5.81 -7.43
N LEU A 322 -20.68 5.70 -8.00
CA LEU A 322 -20.20 4.51 -8.70
C LEU A 322 -19.55 3.53 -7.72
N ALA A 323 -19.73 2.23 -7.94
CA ALA A 323 -18.98 1.22 -7.19
C ALA A 323 -17.52 1.18 -7.67
N THR A 324 -16.56 0.98 -6.74
CA THR A 324 -15.13 1.04 -7.05
C THR A 324 -14.29 0.03 -6.28
N ASP A 325 -13.19 -0.42 -6.87
CA ASP A 325 -12.10 -1.13 -6.17
C ASP A 325 -10.84 -0.26 -5.96
N ALA A 326 -10.90 1.02 -6.35
CA ALA A 326 -9.91 2.04 -6.03
C ALA A 326 -9.98 2.38 -4.54
N THR A 327 -9.17 1.72 -3.73
CA THR A 327 -9.30 1.81 -2.26
C THR A 327 -7.96 2.05 -1.58
N TYR A 328 -8.02 2.71 -0.41
CA TYR A 328 -6.94 2.76 0.55
C TYR A 328 -7.43 2.21 1.90
N LEU A 329 -7.26 0.90 2.07
CA LEU A 329 -7.66 0.15 3.25
C LEU A 329 -6.48 -0.01 4.21
N GLY A 330 -6.74 0.07 5.52
CA GLY A 330 -5.70 -0.10 6.54
C GLY A 330 -5.08 -1.50 6.55
N ARG A 331 -5.82 -2.51 6.08
CA ARG A 331 -5.41 -3.90 5.93
C ARG A 331 -6.14 -4.52 4.74
N VAL A 332 -5.49 -5.45 4.04
CA VAL A 332 -6.07 -6.20 2.91
C VAL A 332 -5.70 -7.67 3.00
N SER A 333 -6.59 -8.53 2.53
CA SER A 333 -6.30 -9.96 2.35
C SER A 333 -5.41 -10.16 1.14
N SER A 334 -4.22 -10.75 1.36
CA SER A 334 -3.25 -10.98 0.28
C SER A 334 -3.81 -11.92 -0.80
N SER A 335 -4.56 -12.95 -0.41
CA SER A 335 -5.18 -13.87 -1.37
C SER A 335 -6.24 -13.18 -2.21
N ALA A 336 -7.09 -12.36 -1.59
CA ALA A 336 -8.13 -11.62 -2.30
C ALA A 336 -7.56 -10.63 -3.33
N VAL A 337 -6.43 -9.97 -3.00
CA VAL A 337 -5.73 -9.09 -3.95
C VAL A 337 -5.17 -9.90 -5.12
N ILE A 338 -4.52 -11.04 -4.86
CA ILE A 338 -3.98 -11.92 -5.92
C ILE A 338 -5.09 -12.42 -6.84
N ASP A 339 -6.21 -12.88 -6.28
CA ASP A 339 -7.35 -13.36 -7.05
C ASP A 339 -7.98 -12.24 -7.90
N ALA A 340 -8.10 -11.03 -7.33
CA ALA A 340 -8.58 -9.86 -8.06
C ALA A 340 -7.65 -9.45 -9.20
N GLN A 341 -6.34 -9.46 -8.97
CA GLN A 341 -5.32 -9.17 -9.99
C GLN A 341 -5.33 -10.21 -11.11
N LYS A 342 -5.45 -11.49 -10.76
CA LYS A 342 -5.58 -12.57 -11.75
C LYS A 342 -6.80 -12.36 -12.64
N LYS A 343 -7.97 -12.11 -12.04
CA LYS A 343 -9.21 -11.84 -12.77
C LYS A 343 -9.11 -10.61 -13.67
N ALA A 344 -8.48 -9.52 -13.20
CA ALA A 344 -8.27 -8.32 -13.99
C ALA A 344 -7.33 -8.58 -15.19
N SER A 345 -6.25 -9.32 -14.96
CA SER A 345 -5.31 -9.72 -16.01
C SER A 345 -5.96 -10.59 -17.07
N GLU A 346 -6.78 -11.57 -16.67
CA GLU A 346 -7.57 -12.42 -17.58
C GLU A 346 -8.56 -11.59 -18.41
N ALA A 347 -9.24 -10.61 -17.80
CA ALA A 347 -10.18 -9.74 -18.50
C ALA A 347 -9.49 -8.89 -19.59
N ILE A 348 -8.33 -8.29 -19.29
CA ILE A 348 -7.55 -7.52 -20.27
C ILE A 348 -7.02 -8.44 -21.38
N THR A 349 -6.43 -9.58 -21.01
CA THR A 349 -5.80 -10.49 -21.97
C THR A 349 -6.83 -11.14 -22.89
N ALA A 350 -8.03 -11.43 -22.39
CA ALA A 350 -9.10 -12.01 -23.19
C ALA A 350 -9.90 -10.96 -24.00
N GLY A 351 -9.67 -9.66 -23.78
CA GLY A 351 -10.49 -8.60 -24.38
C GLY A 351 -11.94 -8.61 -23.92
N LYS A 352 -12.24 -9.23 -22.78
CA LYS A 352 -13.60 -9.45 -22.27
C LYS A 352 -13.86 -8.59 -21.06
N TYR A 353 -14.37 -7.39 -21.30
CA TYR A 353 -14.66 -6.39 -20.28
C TYR A 353 -16.12 -6.43 -19.83
N GLU A 354 -16.35 -6.12 -18.55
CA GLU A 354 -17.70 -5.94 -18.01
C GLU A 354 -18.32 -4.66 -18.58
N HIS A 355 -19.47 -4.77 -19.25
CA HIS A 355 -20.07 -3.65 -19.98
C HIS A 355 -20.51 -2.47 -19.11
N SER A 356 -20.70 -2.70 -17.80
CA SER A 356 -21.11 -1.69 -16.82
C SER A 356 -19.93 -1.10 -16.04
N SER A 357 -18.69 -1.46 -16.39
CA SER A 357 -17.45 -1.02 -15.74
C SER A 357 -16.62 -0.12 -16.66
N LEU A 358 -16.15 0.99 -16.11
CA LEU A 358 -15.08 1.83 -16.67
C LEU A 358 -13.75 1.41 -16.06
N TYR A 359 -12.70 1.28 -16.88
CA TYR A 359 -11.41 0.77 -16.43
C TYR A 359 -10.32 1.83 -16.52
N PHE A 360 -9.65 2.10 -15.41
CA PHE A 360 -8.44 2.92 -15.34
C PHE A 360 -7.23 2.01 -15.40
N LEU A 361 -6.36 2.24 -16.38
CA LEU A 361 -5.22 1.38 -16.64
C LEU A 361 -3.93 2.03 -16.14
N ASP A 362 -3.06 1.23 -15.53
CA ASP A 362 -1.66 1.58 -15.43
C ASP A 362 -0.98 1.52 -16.81
N LYS A 363 0.19 2.17 -16.93
CA LYS A 363 0.93 2.20 -18.20
C LYS A 363 1.26 0.80 -18.73
N GLY A 364 1.54 -0.16 -17.84
CA GLY A 364 1.87 -1.52 -18.21
C GLY A 364 0.72 -2.29 -18.85
N SER A 365 -0.52 -1.97 -18.46
CA SER A 365 -1.73 -2.65 -18.95
C SER A 365 -2.27 -2.08 -20.27
N VAL A 366 -1.91 -0.83 -20.62
CA VAL A 366 -2.41 -0.15 -21.84
C VAL A 366 -2.11 -0.96 -23.09
N ARG A 367 -0.89 -1.47 -23.22
CA ARG A 367 -0.47 -2.25 -24.40
C ARG A 367 -1.28 -3.53 -24.57
N THR A 368 -1.42 -4.31 -23.50
CA THR A 368 -2.20 -5.55 -23.54
C THR A 368 -3.67 -5.25 -23.83
N ALA A 369 -4.20 -4.14 -23.32
CA ALA A 369 -5.54 -3.68 -23.66
C ALA A 369 -5.66 -3.32 -25.16
N LEU A 370 -4.70 -2.57 -25.72
CA LEU A 370 -4.65 -2.24 -27.15
C LEU A 370 -4.66 -3.45 -28.07
N LEU A 371 -3.95 -4.51 -27.69
CA LEU A 371 -3.86 -5.74 -28.48
C LEU A 371 -5.14 -6.57 -28.47
N ASN A 372 -5.98 -6.44 -27.44
CA ASN A 372 -7.10 -7.34 -27.21
C ASN A 372 -8.48 -6.65 -27.18
N LEU A 373 -8.56 -5.30 -27.20
CA LEU A 373 -9.86 -4.63 -27.21
C LEU A 373 -10.63 -4.83 -28.51
N ASN A 374 -11.95 -4.68 -28.45
CA ASN A 374 -12.77 -4.59 -29.64
C ASN A 374 -12.74 -3.15 -30.19
N ALA A 375 -11.83 -2.88 -31.13
CA ALA A 375 -11.62 -1.54 -31.69
C ALA A 375 -12.87 -0.89 -32.34
N GLU A 376 -13.87 -1.68 -32.74
CA GLU A 376 -15.13 -1.16 -33.30
C GLU A 376 -16.09 -0.64 -32.21
N ASN A 377 -16.00 -1.16 -31.00
CA ASN A 377 -17.00 -0.94 -29.95
C ASN A 377 -16.42 -0.20 -28.74
N ASP A 378 -15.23 -0.60 -28.29
CA ASP A 378 -14.61 -0.14 -27.07
C ASP A 378 -13.73 1.08 -27.36
N LEU A 379 -13.65 2.02 -26.41
CA LEU A 379 -12.72 3.15 -26.46
C LEU A 379 -11.55 2.87 -25.52
N LEU A 380 -10.34 3.13 -25.98
CA LEU A 380 -9.17 3.29 -25.13
C LEU A 380 -8.59 4.69 -25.38
N ALA A 381 -8.55 5.52 -24.35
CA ALA A 381 -8.18 6.93 -24.46
C ALA A 381 -7.27 7.39 -23.32
N LEU A 382 -6.56 8.49 -23.54
CA LEU A 382 -5.84 9.23 -22.52
C LEU A 382 -6.65 10.50 -22.21
N VAL A 383 -7.28 10.55 -21.05
CA VAL A 383 -8.14 11.66 -20.61
C VAL A 383 -7.63 12.18 -19.28
N ASP A 384 -7.33 13.48 -19.19
CA ASP A 384 -6.75 14.13 -18.00
C ASP A 384 -5.56 13.33 -17.40
N ASP A 385 -4.60 12.94 -18.25
CA ASP A 385 -3.43 12.13 -17.89
C ASP A 385 -3.71 10.71 -17.35
N MET A 386 -4.91 10.16 -17.58
CA MET A 386 -5.24 8.77 -17.25
C MET A 386 -5.65 7.96 -18.46
N TYR A 387 -5.09 6.75 -18.53
CA TYR A 387 -5.52 5.75 -19.51
C TYR A 387 -6.84 5.15 -19.06
N VAL A 388 -7.84 5.25 -19.93
CA VAL A 388 -9.19 4.77 -19.67
C VAL A 388 -9.63 3.83 -20.77
N LEU A 389 -10.02 2.62 -20.39
CA LEU A 389 -10.74 1.69 -21.25
C LEU A 389 -12.23 1.73 -20.92
N ALA A 390 -13.02 2.11 -21.91
CA ALA A 390 -14.46 2.29 -21.82
C ALA A 390 -15.16 1.31 -22.79
N PRO A 391 -15.67 0.18 -22.27
CA PRO A 391 -16.32 -0.84 -23.11
C PRO A 391 -17.58 -0.31 -23.79
N ARG A 392 -17.77 -0.64 -25.07
CA ARG A 392 -18.92 -0.23 -25.90
C ARG A 392 -19.12 1.29 -25.99
N TRP A 393 -18.07 2.10 -25.77
CA TRP A 393 -18.17 3.56 -25.77
C TRP A 393 -18.60 4.14 -27.11
N LYS A 394 -18.01 3.65 -28.20
CA LYS A 394 -18.21 4.21 -29.55
C LYS A 394 -19.67 4.18 -30.01
N LYS A 395 -20.42 3.17 -29.56
CA LYS A 395 -21.88 3.05 -29.82
C LYS A 395 -22.74 3.96 -28.95
N TYR A 396 -22.26 4.33 -27.77
CA TYR A 396 -23.01 5.17 -26.83
C TYR A 396 -22.82 6.66 -27.12
N ALA A 397 -21.59 7.06 -27.39
CA ALA A 397 -21.18 8.45 -27.49
C ALA A 397 -21.05 8.91 -28.96
N LEU A 398 -22.02 8.55 -29.81
CA LEU A 398 -22.00 8.91 -31.25
C LEU A 398 -22.01 10.42 -31.50
N THR A 399 -22.49 11.20 -30.53
CA THR A 399 -22.62 12.67 -30.59
C THR A 399 -21.68 13.40 -29.63
N ALA A 400 -20.80 12.70 -28.91
CA ALA A 400 -19.87 13.32 -27.99
C ALA A 400 -18.69 13.95 -28.74
N THR A 401 -18.00 14.90 -28.09
CA THR A 401 -16.75 15.47 -28.60
C THR A 401 -15.74 14.37 -28.91
N PRO A 402 -14.96 14.48 -30.02
CA PRO A 402 -13.93 13.52 -30.34
C PRO A 402 -12.93 13.41 -29.19
N ILE A 403 -12.72 12.18 -28.71
CA ILE A 403 -11.68 11.88 -27.72
C ILE A 403 -10.52 11.27 -28.48
N HIS A 404 -9.29 11.72 -28.19
CA HIS A 404 -8.09 11.11 -28.77
C HIS A 404 -7.98 9.66 -28.29
N GLU A 405 -8.18 8.73 -29.21
CA GLU A 405 -7.96 7.31 -28.94
C GLU A 405 -6.47 7.05 -28.85
N VAL A 406 -6.07 6.34 -27.80
CA VAL A 406 -4.69 5.89 -27.68
C VAL A 406 -4.45 4.88 -28.77
N ILE A 407 -3.43 5.12 -29.58
CA ILE A 407 -2.99 4.21 -30.62
C ILE A 407 -1.64 3.59 -30.24
N MET A 408 -1.26 2.53 -30.94
CA MET A 408 -0.04 1.79 -30.61
C MET A 408 1.22 2.67 -30.75
N SER A 409 1.24 3.64 -31.65
CA SER A 409 2.35 4.59 -31.81
C SER A 409 2.49 5.59 -30.65
N ASP A 410 1.42 5.84 -29.88
CA ASP A 410 1.46 6.71 -28.69
C ASP A 410 2.25 6.05 -27.54
N ILE A 411 2.30 4.71 -27.52
CA ILE A 411 2.94 3.94 -26.43
C ILE A 411 4.23 3.23 -26.86
N LEU A 412 4.43 2.97 -28.16
CA LEU A 412 5.62 2.30 -28.65
C LEU A 412 6.79 3.28 -28.83
N PRO A 413 7.98 2.96 -28.28
CA PRO A 413 9.19 3.73 -28.56
C PRO A 413 9.48 3.79 -30.07
N LEU A 414 9.94 4.94 -30.54
CA LEU A 414 10.35 5.10 -31.93
C LEU A 414 11.64 4.32 -32.20
N ILE A 415 11.64 3.52 -33.26
CA ILE A 415 12.80 2.72 -33.66
C ILE A 415 13.93 3.60 -34.21
N LYS A 416 15.15 3.29 -33.79
CA LYS A 416 16.37 3.82 -34.41
C LYS A 416 16.88 2.80 -35.42
N LEU A 417 16.94 3.21 -36.69
CA LEU A 417 17.43 2.35 -37.77
C LEU A 417 18.90 1.96 -37.53
N GLY A 418 19.23 0.71 -37.82
CA GLY A 418 20.55 0.10 -37.60
C GLY A 418 20.82 -0.34 -36.16
N GLU A 419 19.97 -0.01 -35.19
CA GLU A 419 20.09 -0.50 -33.82
C GLU A 419 19.53 -1.92 -33.70
N THR A 420 20.27 -2.79 -32.99
CA THR A 420 19.85 -4.16 -32.71
C THR A 420 19.15 -4.23 -31.35
N PHE A 421 17.89 -4.64 -31.35
CA PHE A 421 17.10 -4.85 -30.15
C PHE A 421 17.15 -6.33 -29.74
N SER A 422 17.23 -6.61 -28.44
CA SER A 422 17.25 -7.98 -27.90
C SER A 422 15.93 -8.35 -27.23
N PHE A 423 15.50 -9.59 -27.39
CA PHE A 423 14.29 -10.16 -26.79
C PHE A 423 14.60 -11.08 -25.62
N ILE A 424 15.72 -10.82 -24.95
CA ILE A 424 16.08 -11.46 -23.68
C ILE A 424 15.33 -10.79 -22.53
N ARG A 425 15.35 -11.40 -21.35
CA ARG A 425 14.84 -10.77 -20.13
C ARG A 425 15.51 -9.40 -19.89
N GLY A 426 14.71 -8.33 -19.89
CA GLY A 426 15.18 -6.94 -19.73
C GLY A 426 15.73 -6.29 -21.00
N GLY A 427 15.64 -6.95 -22.16
CA GLY A 427 16.08 -6.40 -23.44
C GLY A 427 15.14 -5.30 -23.98
N THR A 428 15.69 -4.44 -24.83
CA THR A 428 14.95 -3.32 -25.46
C THR A 428 13.94 -3.78 -26.52
N GLY A 429 14.03 -5.03 -26.98
CA GLY A 429 13.11 -5.62 -27.95
C GLY A 429 11.73 -5.93 -27.38
N LEU A 430 11.61 -6.05 -26.06
CA LEU A 430 10.37 -6.49 -25.40
C LEU A 430 9.19 -5.54 -25.64
N ASP A 431 9.48 -4.25 -25.84
CA ASP A 431 8.48 -3.22 -26.17
C ASP A 431 7.84 -3.44 -27.55
N TYR A 432 8.43 -4.27 -28.42
CA TYR A 432 7.91 -4.55 -29.76
C TYR A 432 7.23 -5.92 -29.93
N LEU A 433 7.23 -6.78 -28.90
CA LEU A 433 6.45 -8.04 -28.85
C LEU A 433 4.91 -7.85 -28.91
N GLY A 434 4.28 -8.16 -30.04
CA GLY A 434 2.81 -8.18 -30.17
C GLY A 434 2.19 -9.45 -29.57
N CYS A 435 1.23 -10.06 -30.26
CA CYS A 435 0.57 -11.28 -29.81
C CYS A 435 1.45 -12.53 -29.98
N GLY A 436 1.12 -13.61 -29.25
CA GLY A 436 1.66 -14.96 -29.51
C GLY A 436 3.09 -15.21 -29.01
N TRP A 437 3.57 -14.43 -28.05
CA TRP A 437 4.88 -14.61 -27.40
C TRP A 437 4.72 -15.01 -25.93
N SER A 438 5.62 -15.85 -25.44
CA SER A 438 5.72 -16.21 -24.03
C SER A 438 6.47 -15.13 -23.23
N GLY A 439 6.65 -15.37 -21.92
CA GLY A 439 7.55 -14.56 -21.11
C GLY A 439 9.01 -14.65 -21.58
N PRO A 440 9.81 -13.57 -21.45
CA PRO A 440 11.20 -13.54 -21.90
C PRO A 440 12.15 -14.32 -20.99
N GLU A 441 13.07 -15.04 -21.62
CA GLU A 441 14.09 -15.88 -20.99
C GLU A 441 15.50 -15.25 -21.16
N PRO A 442 16.54 -15.74 -20.46
CA PRO A 442 17.89 -15.16 -20.56
C PRO A 442 18.51 -15.16 -21.96
N TRP A 443 18.05 -16.05 -22.84
CA TRP A 443 18.60 -16.22 -24.20
C TRP A 443 17.68 -15.65 -25.30
N GLY A 444 16.39 -15.46 -25.04
CA GLY A 444 15.40 -15.03 -26.03
C GLY A 444 13.95 -15.19 -25.52
N THR A 445 12.98 -15.04 -26.42
CA THR A 445 11.55 -15.19 -26.12
C THR A 445 10.91 -16.21 -27.06
N TRP A 446 10.26 -17.24 -26.51
CA TRP A 446 9.55 -18.23 -27.31
C TRP A 446 8.22 -17.68 -27.85
N SER A 447 7.83 -18.12 -29.04
CA SER A 447 6.43 -18.08 -29.46
C SER A 447 5.57 -19.01 -28.60
N ASP A 448 4.32 -18.63 -28.34
CA ASP A 448 3.34 -19.46 -27.65
C ASP A 448 2.00 -19.42 -28.42
N GLY A 449 1.79 -20.40 -29.30
CA GLY A 449 0.64 -20.48 -30.18
C GLY A 449 1.00 -20.85 -31.62
N SER A 450 0.00 -20.81 -32.51
CA SER A 450 0.16 -21.06 -33.95
C SER A 450 0.49 -19.79 -34.75
N ASN A 451 0.50 -18.64 -34.10
CA ASN A 451 0.83 -17.35 -34.68
C ASN A 451 1.50 -16.44 -33.63
N ALA A 452 2.33 -15.52 -34.10
CA ALA A 452 2.90 -14.45 -33.29
C ALA A 452 3.08 -13.18 -34.13
N CYS A 453 3.28 -12.01 -33.52
CA CYS A 453 3.63 -10.80 -34.26
C CYS A 453 4.56 -9.87 -33.51
N LEU A 454 5.37 -9.10 -34.24
CA LEU A 454 6.10 -7.94 -33.73
C LEU A 454 5.45 -6.68 -34.29
N ILE A 455 5.37 -5.62 -33.49
CA ILE A 455 4.81 -4.34 -33.89
C ILE A 455 5.86 -3.27 -33.66
N PHE A 456 6.19 -2.55 -34.73
CA PHE A 456 7.27 -1.59 -34.77
C PHE A 456 6.73 -0.19 -35.05
N HIS A 457 7.14 0.80 -34.25
CA HIS A 457 6.92 2.21 -34.54
C HIS A 457 8.12 2.76 -35.32
N LEU A 458 7.93 2.96 -36.62
CA LEU A 458 8.99 3.32 -37.55
C LEU A 458 9.19 4.86 -37.61
N PRO A 459 10.43 5.33 -37.79
CA PRO A 459 10.69 6.74 -38.08
C PRO A 459 10.15 7.14 -39.45
N LYS A 460 10.01 8.45 -39.69
CA LYS A 460 9.69 9.04 -41.00
C LYS A 460 10.88 8.93 -41.98
N LYS A 461 11.40 7.73 -42.19
CA LYS A 461 12.49 7.36 -43.09
C LYS A 461 12.14 6.07 -43.82
N THR A 462 12.69 5.88 -45.01
CA THR A 462 12.53 4.64 -45.77
C THR A 462 13.18 3.48 -45.02
N VAL A 463 12.43 2.41 -44.81
CA VAL A 463 12.94 1.16 -44.23
C VAL A 463 13.04 0.12 -45.33
N SER A 464 14.19 -0.53 -45.42
CA SER A 464 14.58 -1.41 -46.51
C SER A 464 14.43 -2.89 -46.17
N SER A 465 14.84 -3.29 -44.96
CA SER A 465 14.82 -4.68 -44.52
C SER A 465 14.75 -4.81 -43.00
N ILE A 466 14.34 -5.99 -42.56
CA ILE A 466 14.32 -6.42 -41.16
C ILE A 466 15.19 -7.68 -41.07
N SER A 467 16.16 -7.69 -40.17
CA SER A 467 17.01 -8.84 -39.89
C SER A 467 16.71 -9.36 -38.50
N ILE A 468 16.39 -10.64 -38.38
CA ILE A 468 15.89 -11.24 -37.14
C ILE A 468 16.67 -12.50 -36.84
N GLN A 469 17.29 -12.54 -35.67
CA GLN A 469 17.94 -13.73 -35.17
C GLN A 469 16.92 -14.58 -34.40
N VAL A 470 16.75 -15.83 -34.82
CA VAL A 470 15.75 -16.75 -34.27
C VAL A 470 16.31 -18.16 -34.09
N ALA A 471 15.71 -18.94 -33.20
CA ALA A 471 16.00 -20.35 -32.99
C ALA A 471 14.69 -21.17 -33.13
N PRO A 472 14.61 -22.17 -34.01
CA PRO A 472 13.41 -23.00 -34.13
C PRO A 472 13.33 -24.01 -32.97
N PHE A 473 12.13 -24.36 -32.56
CA PHE A 473 11.92 -25.48 -31.65
C PHE A 473 11.90 -26.78 -32.45
N LEU A 474 12.97 -27.59 -32.37
CA LEU A 474 13.11 -28.84 -33.09
C LEU A 474 13.48 -30.00 -32.15
N SER A 475 13.07 -31.22 -32.52
CA SER A 475 13.47 -32.45 -31.84
C SER A 475 13.62 -33.61 -32.83
N LYS A 476 14.07 -34.79 -32.38
CA LYS A 476 14.20 -35.98 -33.24
C LYS A 476 12.87 -36.40 -33.88
N ILE A 477 11.76 -36.22 -33.17
CA ILE A 477 10.39 -36.56 -33.62
C ILE A 477 9.63 -35.34 -34.14
N HIS A 478 10.25 -34.16 -34.08
CA HIS A 478 9.75 -32.89 -34.62
C HIS A 478 10.88 -32.19 -35.41
N PRO A 479 11.31 -32.75 -36.56
CA PRO A 479 12.58 -32.39 -37.18
C PRO A 479 12.52 -31.12 -38.03
N LYS A 480 11.33 -30.51 -38.20
CA LYS A 480 11.16 -29.31 -39.00
C LYS A 480 10.18 -28.32 -38.37
N GLN A 481 10.33 -27.06 -38.75
CA GLN A 481 9.38 -26.00 -38.44
C GLN A 481 9.14 -25.14 -39.68
N ASP A 482 7.91 -25.18 -40.21
CA ASP A 482 7.46 -24.31 -41.29
C ASP A 482 6.91 -22.99 -40.73
N VAL A 483 7.49 -21.89 -41.19
CA VAL A 483 7.18 -20.52 -40.77
C VAL A 483 6.81 -19.67 -41.98
N GLU A 484 5.62 -19.07 -41.93
CA GLU A 484 5.18 -18.06 -42.89
C GLU A 484 5.29 -16.67 -42.27
N LEU A 485 5.92 -15.73 -42.98
CA LEU A 485 6.14 -14.36 -42.54
C LEU A 485 5.25 -13.40 -43.31
N PHE A 486 4.63 -12.47 -42.58
CA PHE A 486 3.71 -11.48 -43.10
C PHE A 486 4.17 -10.09 -42.71
N ILE A 487 4.10 -9.12 -43.63
CA ILE A 487 4.18 -7.69 -43.30
C ILE A 487 2.79 -7.11 -43.51
N ASN A 488 2.18 -6.62 -42.42
CA ASN A 488 0.80 -6.09 -42.41
C ASN A 488 -0.18 -7.01 -43.16
N ASP A 489 -0.21 -8.28 -42.76
CA ASP A 489 -1.04 -9.34 -43.35
C ASP A 489 -0.72 -9.79 -44.78
N PHE A 490 0.30 -9.19 -45.42
CA PHE A 490 0.79 -9.68 -46.69
C PHE A 490 1.92 -10.68 -46.52
N LEU A 491 1.75 -11.88 -47.05
CA LEU A 491 2.78 -12.90 -47.06
C LEU A 491 4.02 -12.38 -47.83
N VAL A 492 5.17 -12.37 -47.17
CA VAL A 492 6.45 -11.90 -47.74
C VAL A 492 7.48 -13.00 -47.89
N LYS A 493 7.40 -14.06 -47.07
CA LYS A 493 8.38 -15.16 -47.10
C LYS A 493 7.80 -16.42 -46.48
N LYS A 494 8.18 -17.59 -47.01
CA LYS A 494 7.97 -18.90 -46.38
C LYS A 494 9.32 -19.53 -46.12
N ILE A 495 9.50 -20.14 -44.94
CA ILE A 495 10.78 -20.69 -44.50
C ILE A 495 10.50 -22.04 -43.85
N THR A 496 11.27 -23.05 -44.23
CA THR A 496 11.32 -24.35 -43.55
C THR A 496 12.64 -24.42 -42.80
N MET A 497 12.57 -24.58 -41.48
CA MET A 497 13.73 -24.67 -40.61
C MET A 497 13.95 -26.11 -40.17
N THR A 498 15.13 -26.67 -40.43
CA THR A 498 15.49 -28.06 -40.08
C THR A 498 16.77 -28.18 -39.24
N ALA A 499 17.52 -27.09 -39.10
CA ALA A 499 18.71 -27.04 -38.28
C ALA A 499 18.36 -26.53 -36.86
N ASN A 500 18.76 -27.27 -35.83
CA ASN A 500 18.53 -26.90 -34.43
C ASN A 500 19.59 -25.92 -33.93
N SER A 501 19.71 -24.78 -34.62
CA SER A 501 20.64 -23.70 -34.28
C SER A 501 20.01 -22.34 -34.57
N ALA A 502 20.53 -21.31 -33.90
CA ALA A 502 20.11 -19.94 -34.20
C ALA A 502 20.49 -19.57 -35.64
N SER A 503 19.56 -18.93 -36.34
CA SER A 503 19.72 -18.48 -37.71
C SER A 503 19.19 -17.07 -37.88
N VAL A 504 19.69 -16.36 -38.88
CA VAL A 504 19.25 -15.01 -39.21
C VAL A 504 18.27 -15.08 -40.37
N ILE A 505 17.09 -14.52 -40.16
CA ILE A 505 16.08 -14.34 -41.19
C ILE A 505 16.11 -12.88 -41.63
N GLU A 506 16.50 -12.65 -42.88
CA GLU A 506 16.30 -11.36 -43.53
C GLU A 506 14.94 -11.31 -44.25
N VAL A 507 14.20 -10.25 -43.98
CA VAL A 507 12.92 -9.92 -44.59
C VAL A 507 13.06 -8.58 -45.31
N LYS A 508 13.04 -8.60 -46.65
CA LYS A 508 12.99 -7.37 -47.44
C LYS A 508 11.61 -6.76 -47.33
N ILE A 509 11.52 -5.48 -47.01
CA ILE A 509 10.24 -4.78 -46.96
C ILE A 509 9.79 -4.53 -48.40
N PRO A 510 8.57 -4.93 -48.81
CA PRO A 510 8.04 -4.63 -50.14
C PRO A 510 7.94 -3.12 -50.40
N GLU A 511 8.17 -2.67 -51.63
CA GLU A 511 8.17 -1.23 -52.00
C GLU A 511 6.91 -0.48 -51.58
N ARG A 512 5.74 -1.14 -51.66
CA ARG A 512 4.45 -0.62 -51.19
C ARG A 512 4.41 -0.26 -49.69
N PHE A 513 5.37 -0.74 -48.89
CA PHE A 513 5.53 -0.45 -47.47
C PHE A 513 6.81 0.33 -47.16
N ARG A 514 7.62 0.65 -48.18
CA ARG A 514 8.89 1.40 -48.02
C ARG A 514 8.66 2.91 -47.95
N SER A 515 7.57 3.42 -48.50
CA SER A 515 7.24 4.85 -48.50
C SER A 515 5.87 5.09 -47.85
N ILE A 516 5.83 6.17 -47.06
CA ILE A 516 4.69 6.82 -46.36
C ILE A 516 3.31 6.31 -46.82
N GLY A 517 2.84 5.24 -46.18
CA GLY A 517 1.53 4.64 -46.42
C GLY A 517 1.09 3.64 -45.35
N LEU A 518 1.84 3.55 -44.25
CA LEU A 518 1.47 2.78 -43.07
C LEU A 518 0.61 3.67 -42.18
N ASN A 519 -0.59 3.21 -41.80
CA ASN A 519 -1.38 3.88 -40.76
C ASN A 519 -0.49 4.06 -39.52
N ASP A 520 -0.28 5.31 -39.13
CA ASP A 520 0.49 5.73 -37.94
C ASP A 520 1.95 5.30 -37.87
N HIS A 521 2.61 5.05 -39.02
CA HIS A 521 4.01 4.59 -39.07
C HIS A 521 4.27 3.26 -38.34
N LEU A 522 3.24 2.41 -38.24
CA LEU A 522 3.34 1.09 -37.63
C LEU A 522 3.62 0.01 -38.68
N LEU A 523 4.57 -0.86 -38.40
CA LEU A 523 4.83 -2.07 -39.17
C LEU A 523 4.63 -3.30 -38.30
N THR A 524 3.69 -4.16 -38.70
CA THR A 524 3.45 -5.45 -38.06
C THR A 524 4.14 -6.55 -38.86
N LEU A 525 5.07 -7.23 -38.23
CA LEU A 525 5.66 -8.46 -38.75
C LEU A 525 4.95 -9.66 -38.10
N GLY A 526 4.10 -10.33 -38.86
CA GLY A 526 3.37 -11.53 -38.44
C GLY A 526 4.13 -12.81 -38.77
N PHE A 527 3.96 -13.80 -37.90
CA PHE A 527 4.48 -15.16 -38.03
C PHE A 527 3.31 -16.14 -37.95
N LYS A 528 3.23 -17.10 -38.87
CA LYS A 528 2.36 -18.28 -38.73
C LYS A 528 3.20 -19.54 -38.69
N PHE A 529 2.88 -20.41 -37.75
CA PHE A 529 3.64 -21.62 -37.43
C PHE A 529 2.79 -22.85 -37.72
N ALA A 530 3.01 -23.49 -38.86
CA ALA A 530 2.23 -24.68 -39.24
C ALA A 530 2.52 -25.86 -38.31
N ASP A 531 3.78 -26.03 -37.92
CA ASP A 531 4.24 -27.18 -37.12
C ASP A 531 4.37 -26.85 -35.62
N SER A 532 3.72 -25.79 -35.11
CA SER A 532 3.82 -25.45 -33.67
C SER A 532 3.31 -26.58 -32.77
N VAL A 533 4.06 -26.93 -31.73
CA VAL A 533 3.79 -28.11 -30.89
C VAL A 533 4.12 -27.84 -29.42
N ARG A 534 3.40 -28.50 -28.50
CA ARG A 534 3.74 -28.46 -27.07
C ARG A 534 4.80 -29.51 -26.77
N PRO A 535 5.93 -29.16 -26.12
CA PRO A 535 6.95 -30.14 -25.73
C PRO A 535 6.37 -31.32 -24.93
N LYS A 536 5.34 -31.07 -24.12
CA LYS A 536 4.58 -32.10 -23.40
C LYS A 536 3.86 -33.10 -24.30
N ASP A 537 3.27 -32.66 -25.41
CA ASP A 537 2.51 -33.54 -26.32
C ASP A 537 3.43 -34.52 -27.07
N ILE A 538 4.70 -34.14 -27.24
CA ILE A 538 5.73 -34.97 -27.87
C ILE A 538 6.68 -35.60 -26.83
N GLY A 539 6.34 -35.56 -25.54
CA GLY A 539 7.05 -36.30 -24.49
C GLY A 539 8.47 -35.80 -24.17
N ILE A 540 8.78 -34.53 -24.43
CA ILE A 540 10.10 -33.95 -24.12
C ILE A 540 10.20 -33.52 -22.65
N ASN A 541 9.20 -32.79 -22.14
CA ASN A 541 9.11 -32.32 -20.74
C ASN A 541 7.69 -31.82 -20.42
N ASP A 542 7.46 -31.27 -19.22
CA ASP A 542 6.16 -30.77 -18.78
C ASP A 542 5.74 -29.39 -19.33
N ASP A 543 6.52 -28.81 -20.25
CA ASP A 543 6.20 -27.50 -20.83
C ASP A 543 4.91 -27.58 -21.66
N SER A 544 3.93 -26.78 -21.23
CA SER A 544 2.58 -26.73 -21.81
C SER A 544 2.40 -25.65 -22.87
N ARG A 545 3.42 -24.80 -23.09
CA ARG A 545 3.43 -23.76 -24.14
C ARG A 545 3.50 -24.41 -25.51
N ARG A 546 2.82 -23.82 -26.50
CA ARG A 546 2.87 -24.30 -27.89
C ARG A 546 4.00 -23.60 -28.63
N LEU A 547 5.18 -24.24 -28.65
CA LEU A 547 6.42 -23.66 -29.15
C LEU A 547 6.59 -23.87 -30.66
N ALA A 548 7.26 -22.92 -31.31
CA ALA A 548 7.64 -22.99 -32.71
C ALA A 548 8.97 -22.26 -32.98
N LEU A 549 9.04 -20.97 -32.60
CA LEU A 549 10.17 -20.12 -32.92
C LEU A 549 10.54 -19.24 -31.71
N GLY A 550 11.80 -19.24 -31.34
CA GLY A 550 12.38 -18.37 -30.32
C GLY A 550 13.03 -17.15 -30.97
N ILE A 551 12.62 -15.95 -30.59
CA ILE A 551 13.23 -14.72 -31.07
C ILE A 551 14.34 -14.25 -30.12
N ILE A 552 15.50 -13.89 -30.68
CA ILE A 552 16.70 -13.53 -29.92
C ILE A 552 16.98 -12.03 -30.08
N SER A 553 17.10 -11.56 -31.32
CA SER A 553 17.38 -10.16 -31.64
C SER A 553 16.76 -9.74 -32.97
N CYS A 554 16.58 -8.43 -33.16
CA CYS A 554 16.07 -7.84 -34.40
C CYS A 554 16.78 -6.51 -34.68
N THR A 555 17.15 -6.29 -35.95
CA THR A 555 17.70 -5.03 -36.46
C THR A 555 16.88 -4.58 -37.67
N ILE A 556 16.52 -3.31 -37.72
CA ILE A 556 15.73 -2.72 -38.81
C ILE A 556 16.60 -1.71 -39.55
N TYR A 557 16.70 -1.85 -40.88
CA TYR A 557 17.61 -1.07 -41.73
C TYR A 557 16.90 -0.08 -42.63
#